data_AF-A0A177WJ55-F1
#
_entry.id   AF-A0A177WJ55-F1
#
_cell.length_a   1.000
_cell.length_b   1.000
_cell.length_c   1.000
_cell.angle_alpha   90.00
_cell.angle_beta   90.00
_cell.angle_gamma   90.00
#
_symmetry.space_group_name_H-M   'P 1'
#
loop_
_entity.id
_entity.type
_entity.pdbx_description
1 polymer ?
#
loop_
_entity_poly.entity_id
_entity_poly.type
_entity_poly.pdbx_seq_one_letter_code
_entity_poly.pdbx_strand_id
1 'polypeptide(L)'
;MKQAVIFVISLLAAMSSAIVVSTSESPAPTFEPSTSGSTSTPDPDPLFQSHSDTHTNSLFLHYNTLLEQYNSKTAECEVLKQDCEKLGNIAQAQTLTHTLTLDKCTRDRDSSKKMRLKAISNCMKENLKKAEDVYIKSLVKKIHICDEASQLKSKVHIVQQ
;
A
#
# COMPACT_ATOMS: atom_id res chain seq x y z
N MET A 1 -7.77 -25.59 17.22
CA MET A 1 -7.79 -24.50 16.22
C MET A 1 -8.37 -23.17 16.71
N LYS A 2 -8.89 -23.03 17.95
CA LYS A 2 -9.41 -21.73 18.44
C LYS A 2 -8.35 -20.81 19.06
N GLN A 3 -7.20 -21.33 19.49
CA GLN A 3 -6.14 -20.56 20.15
C GLN A 3 -5.18 -19.83 19.18
N ALA A 4 -4.97 -20.34 17.97
CA ALA A 4 -4.03 -19.75 17.02
C ALA A 4 -4.52 -18.39 16.47
N VAL A 5 -5.84 -18.21 16.37
CA VAL A 5 -6.44 -16.99 15.79
C VAL A 5 -6.33 -15.79 16.74
N ILE A 6 -6.35 -16.02 18.05
CA ILE A 6 -6.24 -14.96 19.06
C ILE A 6 -4.81 -14.38 19.08
N PHE A 7 -3.80 -15.23 18.88
CA PHE A 7 -2.39 -14.81 18.94
C PHE A 7 -1.98 -13.88 17.79
N VAL A 8 -2.57 -14.05 16.60
CA VAL A 8 -2.28 -13.21 15.42
C VAL A 8 -2.87 -11.80 15.58
N ILE A 9 -4.03 -11.68 16.24
CA ILE A 9 -4.71 -10.39 16.44
C ILE A 9 -3.96 -9.55 17.50
N SER A 10 -3.44 -10.18 18.56
CA SER A 10 -2.65 -9.48 19.59
C SER A 10 -1.31 -8.94 19.08
N LEU A 11 -0.71 -9.57 18.06
CA LEU A 11 0.58 -9.12 17.51
C LEU A 11 0.44 -7.85 16.64
N LEU A 12 -0.72 -7.65 15.98
CA LEU A 12 -0.95 -6.48 15.12
C LEU A 12 -1.22 -5.19 15.93
N ALA A 13 -1.74 -5.29 17.16
CA ALA A 13 -2.06 -4.11 17.97
C ALA A 13 -0.83 -3.48 18.66
N ALA A 14 0.27 -4.21 18.80
CA ALA A 14 1.47 -3.74 19.53
C ALA A 14 2.43 -2.87 18.70
N MET A 15 2.26 -2.80 17.37
CA MET A 15 3.17 -2.05 16.49
C MET A 15 2.71 -0.61 16.20
N SER A 16 1.60 -0.15 16.78
CA SER A 16 1.04 1.19 16.53
C SER A 16 1.41 2.27 17.57
N SER A 17 2.39 2.04 18.46
CA SER A 17 2.65 2.95 19.58
C SER A 17 4.13 3.21 19.82
N ALA A 18 4.85 3.75 18.83
CA ALA A 18 6.17 4.34 19.09
C ALA A 18 6.61 5.30 17.97
N ILE A 19 6.07 6.51 17.92
CA ILE A 19 6.81 7.68 17.40
C ILE A 19 6.47 8.88 18.27
N VAL A 20 7.32 9.15 19.26
CA VAL A 20 7.29 10.36 20.08
C VAL A 20 8.31 11.36 19.51
N VAL A 21 7.78 12.52 19.15
CA VAL A 21 8.32 13.90 19.20
C VAL A 21 9.81 14.06 19.51
N SER A 22 10.50 14.83 18.66
CA SER A 22 11.45 15.85 19.11
C SER A 22 11.55 16.98 18.09
N THR A 23 10.94 18.12 18.44
CA THR A 23 11.18 19.43 17.83
C THR A 23 12.46 20.00 18.44
N SER A 24 13.52 20.20 17.63
CA SER A 24 14.66 21.02 18.05
C SER A 24 14.72 22.30 17.23
N GLU A 25 14.42 23.39 17.93
CA GLU A 25 14.57 24.80 17.60
C GLU A 25 16.06 25.14 17.42
N SER A 26 16.43 25.92 16.40
CA SER A 26 17.79 26.47 16.25
C SER A 26 17.72 27.91 15.69
N PRO A 27 18.32 28.91 16.36
CA PRO A 27 18.24 30.30 15.93
C PRO A 27 19.34 30.67 14.90
N ALA A 28 18.99 31.63 14.04
CA ALA A 28 19.79 32.15 12.94
C ALA A 28 21.09 32.85 13.39
N PRO A 29 22.19 32.80 12.59
CA PRO A 29 23.34 33.64 12.82
C PRO A 29 23.22 35.01 12.13
N THR A 30 23.43 36.06 12.92
CA THR A 30 23.69 37.44 12.51
C THR A 30 25.04 37.54 11.80
N PHE A 31 25.09 38.20 10.63
CA PHE A 31 26.34 38.64 10.02
C PHE A 31 26.35 40.16 9.88
N GLU A 32 27.38 40.80 10.46
CA GLU A 32 27.67 42.22 10.31
C GLU A 32 28.24 42.54 8.92
N PRO A 33 28.06 43.77 8.40
CA PRO A 33 28.66 44.19 7.15
C PRO A 33 30.06 44.78 7.39
N SER A 34 31.01 44.46 6.52
CA SER A 34 32.25 45.22 6.38
C SER A 34 32.60 45.43 4.91
N THR A 35 33.13 46.62 4.67
CA THR A 35 33.00 47.43 3.46
C THR A 35 34.16 47.24 2.46
N SER A 36 33.86 47.57 1.19
CA SER A 36 34.73 48.17 0.16
C SER A 36 35.86 47.37 -0.50
N GLY A 37 35.83 47.36 -1.84
CA GLY A 37 36.98 47.08 -2.71
C GLY A 37 36.59 46.96 -4.19
N SER A 38 36.82 48.01 -4.97
CA SER A 38 36.47 48.10 -6.40
C SER A 38 37.45 47.38 -7.33
N THR A 39 36.89 46.96 -8.47
CA THR A 39 37.50 46.83 -9.82
C THR A 39 38.52 45.73 -10.05
N SER A 40 38.13 44.69 -10.79
CA SER A 40 38.51 44.49 -12.21
C SER A 40 38.00 43.12 -12.64
N THR A 41 37.21 43.07 -13.71
CA THR A 41 36.70 41.85 -14.33
C THR A 41 37.87 41.06 -14.92
N PRO A 42 38.14 39.81 -14.50
CA PRO A 42 38.85 38.86 -15.32
C PRO A 42 37.83 38.07 -16.13
N ASP A 43 38.13 37.83 -17.40
CA ASP A 43 37.45 36.85 -18.25
C ASP A 43 37.19 35.55 -17.47
N PRO A 44 35.98 34.98 -17.49
CA PRO A 44 35.76 33.70 -16.84
C PRO A 44 36.45 32.61 -17.67
N ASP A 45 37.53 32.07 -17.11
CA ASP A 45 38.14 30.81 -17.51
C ASP A 45 37.02 29.75 -17.73
N PRO A 46 36.94 29.09 -18.89
CA PRO A 46 35.90 28.08 -19.17
C PRO A 46 36.09 26.77 -18.38
N LEU A 47 37.06 26.72 -17.46
CA LEU A 47 37.46 25.52 -16.73
C LEU A 47 36.70 25.29 -15.41
N PHE A 48 35.88 26.26 -14.96
CA PHE A 48 35.00 26.07 -13.81
C PHE A 48 33.55 25.96 -14.28
N GLN A 49 33.27 24.93 -15.07
CA GLN A 49 31.90 24.54 -15.36
C GLN A 49 31.26 24.10 -14.03
N SER A 50 30.24 24.83 -13.58
CA SER A 50 29.49 24.55 -12.34
C SER A 50 28.77 23.22 -12.46
N HIS A 51 29.48 22.12 -12.22
CA HIS A 51 28.92 20.77 -12.22
C HIS A 51 27.97 20.55 -11.02
N SER A 52 28.11 21.36 -9.96
CA SER A 52 27.30 21.29 -8.75
C SER A 52 25.83 21.61 -9.01
N ASP A 53 25.53 22.65 -9.81
CA ASP A 53 24.14 23.08 -10.06
C ASP A 53 23.35 22.08 -10.92
N THR A 54 24.05 21.35 -11.80
CA THR A 54 23.44 20.32 -12.64
C THR A 54 23.17 19.05 -11.83
N HIS A 55 24.08 18.68 -10.92
CA HIS A 55 23.95 17.50 -10.08
C HIS A 55 22.83 17.65 -9.04
N THR A 56 22.74 18.80 -8.36
CA THR A 56 21.68 19.06 -7.37
C THR A 56 20.29 19.14 -8.01
N ASN A 57 20.17 19.80 -9.16
CA ASN A 57 18.90 19.80 -9.91
C ASN A 57 18.49 18.41 -10.37
N SER A 58 19.44 17.59 -10.83
CA SER A 58 19.16 16.20 -11.23
C SER A 58 18.68 15.36 -10.04
N LEU A 59 19.31 15.51 -8.87
CA LEU A 59 18.92 14.81 -7.65
C LEU A 59 17.51 15.23 -7.19
N PHE A 60 17.22 16.54 -7.22
CA PHE A 60 15.91 17.08 -6.83
C PHE A 60 14.79 16.60 -7.76
N LEU A 61 15.02 16.62 -9.08
CA LEU A 61 14.09 16.06 -10.06
C LEU A 61 13.87 14.55 -9.83
N HIS A 62 14.93 13.81 -9.56
CA HIS A 62 14.84 12.38 -9.28
C HIS A 62 14.03 12.08 -8.01
N TYR A 63 14.29 12.83 -6.93
CA TYR A 63 13.53 12.73 -5.68
C TYR A 63 12.05 13.01 -5.89
N ASN A 64 11.69 14.12 -6.55
CA ASN A 64 10.30 14.47 -6.80
C ASN A 64 9.58 13.40 -7.64
N THR A 65 10.26 12.86 -8.65
CA THR A 65 9.72 11.76 -9.47
C THR A 65 9.43 10.52 -8.62
N LEU A 66 10.37 10.11 -7.76
CA LEU A 66 10.19 8.98 -6.85
C LEU A 66 9.06 9.22 -5.85
N LEU A 67 8.94 10.44 -5.34
CA LEU A 67 7.91 10.83 -4.38
C LEU A 67 6.51 10.79 -5.02
N GLU A 68 6.37 11.29 -6.25
CA GLU A 68 5.11 11.19 -7.01
C GLU A 68 4.72 9.73 -7.27
N GLN A 69 5.67 8.90 -7.72
CA GLN A 69 5.44 7.47 -7.92
C GLN A 69 5.02 6.77 -6.63
N TYR A 70 5.71 7.06 -5.52
CA TYR A 70 5.38 6.52 -4.21
C TYR A 70 3.97 6.90 -3.77
N ASN A 71 3.61 8.18 -3.87
CA ASN A 71 2.28 8.67 -3.49
C ASN A 71 1.19 8.04 -4.36
N SER A 72 1.41 7.94 -5.67
CA SER A 72 0.48 7.31 -6.61
C SER A 72 0.25 5.83 -6.28
N LYS A 73 1.33 5.06 -6.08
CA LYS A 73 1.25 3.63 -5.76
C LYS A 73 0.66 3.36 -4.38
N THR A 74 0.94 4.23 -3.41
CA THR A 74 0.35 4.15 -2.06
C THR A 74 -1.17 4.34 -2.13
N ALA A 75 -1.64 5.31 -2.91
CA ALA A 75 -3.07 5.51 -3.13
C ALA A 75 -3.72 4.29 -3.82
N GLU A 76 -3.08 3.73 -4.87
CA GLU A 76 -3.58 2.52 -5.54
C GLU A 76 -3.65 1.32 -4.58
N CYS A 77 -2.63 1.13 -3.73
CA CYS A 77 -2.60 0.07 -2.71
C CYS A 77 -3.78 0.19 -1.72
N GLU A 78 -4.10 1.40 -1.22
CA GLU A 78 -5.21 1.59 -0.29
C GLU A 78 -6.58 1.32 -0.94
N VAL A 79 -6.77 1.70 -2.20
CA VAL A 79 -7.98 1.34 -2.96
C VAL A 79 -8.12 -0.17 -3.08
N LEU A 80 -7.04 -0.85 -3.50
CA LEU A 80 -7.04 -2.32 -3.66
C LEU A 80 -7.26 -3.05 -2.33
N LYS A 81 -6.79 -2.49 -1.22
CA LYS A 81 -7.02 -3.03 0.13
C LYS A 81 -8.50 -3.01 0.48
N GLN A 82 -9.19 -1.89 0.25
CA GLN A 82 -10.64 -1.78 0.47
C GLN A 82 -11.42 -2.70 -0.47
N ASP A 83 -11.02 -2.81 -1.73
CA ASP A 83 -11.69 -3.69 -2.70
C ASP A 83 -11.51 -5.17 -2.34
N CYS A 84 -10.32 -5.57 -1.92
CA CYS A 84 -10.08 -6.92 -1.41
C CYS A 84 -10.93 -7.23 -0.18
N GLU A 85 -11.08 -6.28 0.75
CA GLU A 85 -11.92 -6.46 1.93
C GLU A 85 -13.39 -6.68 1.55
N LYS A 86 -13.93 -5.85 0.65
CA LYS A 86 -15.29 -6.00 0.13
C LYS A 86 -15.50 -7.35 -0.55
N LEU A 87 -14.59 -7.74 -1.44
CA LEU A 87 -14.65 -9.03 -2.15
C LEU A 87 -14.54 -10.21 -1.18
N GLY A 88 -13.67 -10.11 -0.16
CA GLY A 88 -13.52 -11.11 0.89
C GLY A 88 -14.83 -11.32 1.67
N ASN A 89 -15.48 -10.22 2.06
CA ASN A 89 -16.78 -10.26 2.74
C ASN A 89 -17.87 -10.91 1.88
N ILE A 90 -17.90 -10.61 0.58
CA ILE A 90 -18.84 -11.23 -0.36
C ILE A 90 -18.59 -12.74 -0.47
N ALA A 91 -17.34 -13.16 -0.67
CA ALA A 91 -16.97 -14.57 -0.78
C ALA A 91 -17.30 -15.33 0.50
N GLN A 92 -17.07 -14.73 1.67
CA GLN A 92 -17.43 -15.31 2.96
C GLN A 92 -18.95 -15.48 3.12
N ALA A 93 -19.74 -14.47 2.77
CA ALA A 93 -21.20 -14.54 2.84
C ALA A 93 -21.78 -15.61 1.90
N GLN A 94 -21.23 -15.72 0.68
CA GLN A 94 -21.62 -16.76 -0.26
C GLN A 94 -21.23 -18.16 0.24
N THR A 95 -20.04 -18.32 0.82
CA THR A 95 -19.59 -19.58 1.43
C THR A 95 -20.53 -20.03 2.55
N LEU A 96 -20.91 -19.10 3.43
CA LEU A 96 -21.84 -19.38 4.53
C LEU A 96 -23.20 -19.83 3.99
N THR A 97 -23.75 -19.10 3.02
CA THR A 97 -25.05 -19.40 2.40
C THR A 97 -25.04 -20.77 1.70
N HIS A 98 -23.96 -21.06 0.97
CA HIS A 98 -23.76 -22.35 0.33
C HIS A 98 -23.71 -23.48 1.37
N THR A 99 -22.93 -23.30 2.44
CA THR A 99 -22.80 -24.29 3.53
C THR A 99 -24.12 -24.57 4.21
N LEU A 100 -24.90 -23.53 4.52
CA LEU A 100 -26.24 -23.66 5.12
C LEU A 100 -27.21 -24.40 4.18
N THR A 101 -27.14 -24.13 2.87
CA THR A 101 -27.97 -24.80 1.87
C THR A 101 -27.60 -26.27 1.73
N LEU A 102 -26.30 -26.59 1.75
CA LEU A 102 -25.78 -27.95 1.71
C LEU A 102 -26.21 -28.74 2.95
N ASP A 103 -26.06 -28.14 4.13
CA ASP A 103 -26.49 -28.73 5.39
C ASP A 103 -28.00 -29.02 5.39
N LYS A 104 -28.83 -28.05 4.96
CA LYS A 104 -30.27 -28.27 4.77
C LYS A 104 -30.56 -29.40 3.80
N CYS A 105 -29.84 -29.46 2.67
CA CYS A 105 -29.97 -30.53 1.68
C CYS A 105 -29.63 -31.92 2.25
N THR A 106 -28.67 -32.02 3.16
CA THR A 106 -28.30 -33.30 3.79
C THR A 106 -29.32 -33.77 4.81
N ARG A 107 -29.94 -32.84 5.55
CA ARG A 107 -30.93 -33.13 6.60
C ARG A 107 -32.33 -33.36 6.05
N ASP A 108 -32.68 -32.80 4.89
CA ASP A 108 -34.01 -32.96 4.29
C ASP A 108 -34.23 -34.40 3.79
N ARG A 109 -35.34 -35.00 4.22
CA ARG A 109 -35.76 -36.36 3.85
C ARG A 109 -36.73 -36.37 2.67
N ASP A 110 -37.34 -35.24 2.34
CA ASP A 110 -38.22 -35.07 1.19
C ASP A 110 -37.38 -35.07 -0.11
N SER A 111 -37.59 -36.09 -0.94
CA SER A 111 -36.79 -36.30 -2.16
C SER A 111 -36.91 -35.16 -3.17
N SER A 112 -38.08 -34.52 -3.27
CA SER A 112 -38.35 -33.40 -4.17
C SER A 112 -37.65 -32.14 -3.68
N LYS A 113 -37.76 -31.81 -2.39
CA LYS A 113 -37.05 -30.68 -1.78
C LYS A 113 -35.53 -30.87 -1.85
N LYS A 114 -35.05 -32.09 -1.61
CA LYS A 114 -33.64 -32.44 -1.71
C LYS A 114 -33.09 -32.23 -3.12
N MET A 115 -33.83 -32.62 -4.17
CA MET A 115 -33.41 -32.38 -5.55
C MET A 115 -33.31 -30.88 -5.86
N ARG A 116 -34.28 -30.07 -5.41
CA ARG A 116 -34.25 -28.60 -5.57
C ARG A 116 -33.07 -27.98 -4.82
N LEU A 117 -32.83 -28.38 -3.57
CA LEU A 117 -31.71 -27.88 -2.76
C LEU A 117 -30.35 -28.24 -3.37
N LYS A 118 -30.21 -29.44 -3.97
CA LYS A 118 -28.99 -29.80 -4.73
C LYS A 118 -28.76 -28.87 -5.92
N ALA A 119 -29.81 -28.58 -6.70
CA ALA A 119 -29.69 -27.67 -7.84
C ALA A 119 -29.27 -26.26 -7.40
N ILE A 120 -29.86 -25.76 -6.30
CA ILE A 120 -29.48 -24.47 -5.70
C ILE A 120 -28.02 -24.50 -5.22
N SER A 121 -27.61 -25.54 -4.49
CA SER A 121 -26.24 -25.70 -4.00
C SER A 121 -25.24 -25.73 -5.15
N ASN A 122 -25.53 -26.44 -6.24
CA ASN A 122 -24.64 -26.47 -7.41
C ASN A 122 -24.49 -25.08 -8.05
N CYS A 123 -25.58 -24.33 -8.21
CA CYS A 123 -25.54 -22.95 -8.70
C CYS A 123 -24.72 -22.04 -7.78
N MET A 124 -24.95 -22.14 -6.46
CA MET A 124 -24.18 -21.39 -5.46
C MET A 124 -22.69 -21.74 -5.49
N LYS A 125 -22.34 -23.01 -5.69
CA LYS A 125 -20.94 -23.48 -5.81
C LYS A 125 -20.23 -22.84 -7.00
N GLU A 126 -20.90 -22.75 -8.15
CA GLU A 126 -20.33 -22.08 -9.33
C GLU A 126 -20.13 -20.58 -9.10
N ASN A 127 -21.11 -19.91 -8.48
CA ASN A 127 -21.00 -18.50 -8.15
C ASN A 127 -19.90 -18.22 -7.12
N LEU A 128 -19.78 -19.07 -6.11
CA LEU A 128 -18.72 -18.99 -5.11
C LEU A 128 -17.34 -19.12 -5.76
N LYS A 129 -17.17 -20.10 -6.66
CA LYS A 129 -15.91 -20.25 -7.41
C LYS A 129 -15.55 -19.00 -8.21
N LYS A 130 -16.54 -18.33 -8.83
CA LYS A 130 -16.31 -17.07 -9.55
C LYS A 130 -15.91 -15.94 -8.60
N ALA A 131 -16.59 -15.82 -7.46
CA ALA A 131 -16.27 -14.80 -6.46
C ALA A 131 -14.87 -15.00 -5.86
N GLU A 132 -14.49 -16.25 -5.55
CA GLU A 132 -13.16 -16.60 -5.08
C GLU A 132 -12.08 -16.29 -6.12
N ASP A 133 -12.30 -16.61 -7.40
CA ASP A 133 -11.35 -16.29 -8.48
C ASP A 133 -11.11 -14.78 -8.61
N VAL A 134 -12.18 -13.97 -8.56
CA VAL A 134 -12.07 -12.51 -8.59
C VAL A 134 -11.35 -11.98 -7.34
N TYR A 135 -11.68 -12.51 -6.16
CA TYR A 135 -11.01 -12.15 -4.92
C TYR A 135 -9.50 -12.45 -4.97
N ILE A 136 -9.11 -13.65 -5.41
CA ILE A 136 -7.70 -14.06 -5.52
C ILE A 136 -6.96 -13.16 -6.50
N LYS A 137 -7.53 -12.87 -7.68
CA LYS A 137 -6.93 -11.96 -8.66
C LYS A 137 -6.70 -10.56 -8.07
N SER A 138 -7.71 -10.02 -7.37
CA SER A 138 -7.59 -8.73 -6.70
C SER A 138 -6.52 -8.75 -5.60
N LEU A 139 -6.46 -9.83 -4.82
CA LEU A 139 -5.47 -10.02 -3.76
C LEU A 139 -4.04 -10.07 -4.30
N VAL A 140 -3.80 -10.80 -5.39
CA VAL A 140 -2.49 -10.85 -6.07
C VAL A 140 -2.10 -9.46 -6.56
N LYS A 141 -3.03 -8.73 -7.20
CA LYS A 141 -2.79 -7.36 -7.64
C LYS A 141 -2.45 -6.45 -6.45
N LYS A 142 -3.20 -6.54 -5.35
CA LYS A 142 -2.93 -5.79 -4.11
C LYS A 142 -1.52 -6.06 -3.59
N ILE A 143 -1.14 -7.33 -3.45
CA ILE A 143 0.19 -7.72 -2.95
C ILE A 143 1.29 -7.09 -3.80
N HIS A 144 1.18 -7.22 -5.12
CA HIS A 144 2.17 -6.67 -6.05
C HIS A 144 2.29 -5.15 -5.94
N ILE A 145 1.18 -4.41 -6.00
CA ILE A 145 1.19 -2.94 -5.96
C ILE A 145 1.65 -2.40 -4.60
N CYS A 146 1.22 -3.02 -3.50
CA CYS A 146 1.64 -2.61 -2.16
C CYS A 146 3.13 -2.92 -1.90
N ASP A 147 3.68 -3.98 -2.51
CA ASP A 147 5.12 -4.25 -2.48
C ASP A 147 5.90 -3.18 -3.25
N GLU A 148 5.45 -2.81 -4.45
CA GLU A 148 6.05 -1.69 -5.21
C GLU A 148 6.06 -0.39 -4.42
N ALA A 149 4.94 -0.06 -3.74
CA ALA A 149 4.86 1.12 -2.87
C ALA A 149 5.88 1.04 -1.71
N SER A 150 6.06 -0.14 -1.11
CA SER A 150 7.02 -0.37 -0.02
C SER A 150 8.46 -0.22 -0.50
N GLN A 151 8.78 -0.72 -1.70
CA GLN A 151 10.09 -0.53 -2.32
C GLN A 151 10.35 0.94 -2.65
N LEU A 152 9.37 1.67 -3.20
CA LEU A 152 9.49 3.10 -3.48
C LEU A 152 9.70 3.91 -2.21
N LYS A 153 9.01 3.58 -1.11
CA LYS A 153 9.22 4.19 0.20
C LYS A 153 10.68 4.11 0.64
N SER A 154 11.30 2.94 0.49
CA SER A 154 12.71 2.74 0.85
C SER A 154 13.65 3.61 0.00
N LYS A 155 13.38 3.74 -1.30
CA LYS A 155 14.18 4.57 -2.22
C LYS A 155 14.04 6.06 -1.91
N VAL A 156 12.83 6.55 -1.64
CA VAL A 156 12.59 7.94 -1.25
C VAL A 156 13.37 8.27 0.03
N HIS A 157 13.34 7.38 1.03
CA HIS A 157 14.06 7.58 2.28
C HIS A 157 15.59 7.61 2.11
N ILE A 158 16.15 6.80 1.19
CA ILE A 158 17.59 6.81 0.90
C ILE A 158 18.02 8.14 0.26
N VAL A 159 17.23 8.69 -0.67
CA VAL A 159 17.56 9.96 -1.35
C VAL A 159 17.41 11.17 -0.40
N GLN A 160 16.69 11.00 0.71
CA GLN A 160 16.47 12.03 1.72
C GLN A 160 17.61 12.13 2.76
N GLN A 161 18.53 11.16 2.79
CA GLN A 161 19.72 11.12 3.66
C GLN A 161 20.95 11.71 2.96
#